data_AF-W5TWZ5-F1
#
_entry.id   AF-W5TWZ5-F1
#
_cell.length_a   1.000
_cell.length_b   1.000
_cell.length_c   1.000
_cell.angle_alpha   90.00
_cell.angle_beta   90.00
_cell.angle_gamma   90.00
#
_symmetry.space_group_name_H-M   'P 1'
#
loop_
_entity.id
_entity.type
_entity.pdbx_description
1 polymer ?
#
loop_
_entity_poly.entity_id
_entity_poly.type
_entity_poly.pdbx_seq_one_letter_code
_entity_poly.pdbx_strand_id
1 'polypeptide(L)'
;MSRFETRKTLSQNFLTDPRIARMIVRTSGITPADLVLEVGPGAGMLTRQLLTVSRRVRTYEKDPHYADRLRRRYAGDYRIRCHHSDFRDVIAPREPFAVVANVPFAITTDIVRWCLAARHLRSATLLTQWEFARKHSGDYGRWSKLSITQWPWTESALGPRVSRDAFRPRPAIDGGVLILRRRPEPLLPKAYRADYRNLVELGFSGVGGSFAASLRRAHPAARVHAACAAAGISRELTVGLVPPEAWIRVFDHLIVRAGRRARTDPRPPPRRPALGSVPWRRQSRFGPRWTSNRARSRPCSTGSRSGTT
;
A
#
# COMPACT_ATOMS: atom_id res chain seq x y z
N MET A 1 11.09 -37.90 0.94
CA MET A 1 10.24 -37.04 0.09
C MET A 1 10.94 -36.82 -1.24
N SER A 2 10.25 -37.10 -2.34
CA SER A 2 10.85 -37.07 -3.68
C SER A 2 11.18 -35.64 -4.11
N ARG A 3 12.31 -35.45 -4.81
CA ARG A 3 12.77 -34.19 -5.39
C ARG A 3 11.76 -33.54 -6.34
N PHE A 4 10.74 -34.27 -6.79
CA PHE A 4 9.60 -33.73 -7.57
C PHE A 4 8.47 -33.18 -6.68
N GLU A 5 8.33 -33.67 -5.44
CA GLU A 5 7.28 -33.23 -4.51
C GLU A 5 7.57 -31.84 -3.94
N THR A 6 8.82 -31.54 -3.58
CA THR A 6 9.25 -30.19 -3.13
C THR A 6 9.18 -29.13 -4.24
N ARG A 7 9.28 -29.52 -5.51
CA ARG A 7 9.07 -28.61 -6.65
C ARG A 7 7.60 -28.30 -6.90
N LYS A 8 6.69 -29.22 -6.57
CA LYS A 8 5.24 -28.96 -6.58
C LYS A 8 4.84 -28.00 -5.45
N THR A 9 5.47 -28.09 -4.27
CA THR A 9 5.09 -27.24 -3.12
C THR A 9 5.46 -25.77 -3.27
N LEU A 10 6.43 -25.42 -4.13
CA LEU A 10 6.79 -24.01 -4.39
C LEU A 10 6.04 -23.37 -5.57
N SER A 11 5.13 -24.08 -6.25
CA SER A 11 4.29 -23.55 -7.35
C SER A 11 5.08 -22.74 -8.40
N GLN A 12 6.26 -23.24 -8.80
CA GLN A 12 7.15 -22.52 -9.71
C GLN A 12 6.80 -22.86 -11.18
N ASN A 13 6.26 -21.90 -11.92
CA ASN A 13 6.13 -21.98 -13.38
C ASN A 13 7.31 -21.25 -14.01
N PHE A 14 8.25 -21.99 -14.61
CA PHE A 14 9.45 -21.39 -15.22
C PHE A 14 9.15 -20.89 -16.61
N LEU A 15 9.52 -19.65 -16.91
CA LEU A 15 9.49 -19.13 -18.27
C LEU A 15 10.53 -19.89 -19.13
N THR A 16 10.08 -20.45 -20.25
CA THR A 16 10.94 -21.22 -21.17
C THR A 16 11.25 -20.50 -22.47
N ASP A 17 10.47 -19.47 -22.83
CA ASP A 17 10.67 -18.72 -24.07
C ASP A 17 11.57 -17.47 -23.88
N PRO A 18 12.78 -17.44 -24.47
CA PRO A 18 13.67 -16.29 -24.40
C PRO A 18 13.14 -15.04 -25.12
N ARG A 19 12.19 -15.17 -26.06
CA ARG A 19 11.52 -14.03 -26.72
C ARG A 19 10.64 -13.28 -25.72
N ILE A 20 9.89 -14.02 -24.90
CA ILE A 20 9.07 -13.45 -23.83
C ILE A 20 9.95 -12.79 -22.77
N ALA A 21 11.05 -13.43 -22.37
CA ALA A 21 12.00 -12.86 -21.42
C ALA A 21 12.56 -11.51 -21.90
N ARG A 22 12.95 -11.41 -23.19
CA ARG A 22 13.37 -10.16 -23.81
C ARG A 22 12.27 -9.11 -23.85
N MET A 23 11.03 -9.51 -24.12
CA MET A 23 9.90 -8.60 -24.12
C MET A 23 9.62 -8.03 -22.72
N ILE A 24 9.73 -8.82 -21.67
CA ILE A 24 9.60 -8.36 -20.28
C ILE A 24 10.70 -7.36 -19.93
N VAL A 25 11.97 -7.67 -20.25
CA VAL A 25 13.11 -6.78 -20.00
C VAL A 25 13.04 -5.48 -20.82
N ARG A 26 12.48 -5.52 -22.03
CA ARG A 26 12.19 -4.30 -22.79
C ARG A 26 11.07 -3.48 -22.13
N THR A 27 10.01 -4.13 -21.68
CA THR A 27 8.86 -3.47 -21.04
C THR A 27 9.24 -2.78 -19.73
N SER A 28 10.23 -3.31 -19.02
CA SER A 28 10.71 -2.71 -17.77
C SER A 28 11.45 -1.39 -17.96
N GLY A 29 11.95 -1.10 -19.17
CA GLY A 29 12.66 0.14 -19.48
C GLY A 29 13.99 0.29 -18.73
N ILE A 30 14.60 -0.83 -18.34
CA ILE A 30 15.87 -0.86 -17.63
C ILE A 30 16.99 -0.31 -18.52
N THR A 31 17.85 0.47 -17.91
CA THR A 31 19.05 1.05 -18.52
C THR A 31 20.33 0.49 -17.87
N PRO A 32 21.51 0.70 -18.49
CA PRO A 32 22.78 0.27 -17.90
C PRO A 32 23.11 0.87 -16.53
N ALA A 33 22.50 2.01 -16.18
CA ALA A 33 22.72 2.71 -14.91
C ALA A 33 21.89 2.13 -13.75
N ASP A 34 20.84 1.36 -14.04
CA ASP A 34 19.90 0.91 -13.02
C ASP A 34 20.44 -0.25 -12.20
N LEU A 35 20.26 -0.16 -10.89
CA LEU A 35 20.27 -1.33 -10.00
C LEU A 35 18.97 -2.12 -10.18
N VAL A 36 19.07 -3.38 -10.58
CA VAL A 36 17.92 -4.27 -10.78
C VAL A 36 17.92 -5.38 -9.74
N LEU A 37 16.79 -5.53 -9.06
CA LEU A 37 16.51 -6.67 -8.19
C LEU A 37 15.63 -7.66 -8.95
N GLU A 38 16.10 -8.90 -9.06
CA GLU A 38 15.35 -10.01 -9.65
C GLU A 38 14.81 -10.94 -8.57
N VAL A 39 13.48 -11.14 -8.55
CA VAL A 39 12.79 -12.03 -7.62
C VAL A 39 12.60 -13.39 -8.26
N GLY A 40 13.07 -14.46 -7.59
CA GLY A 40 12.85 -15.84 -8.06
C GLY A 40 13.41 -16.09 -9.46
N PRO A 41 14.72 -15.88 -9.69
CA PRO A 41 15.35 -16.04 -11.01
C PRO A 41 15.25 -17.47 -11.55
N GLY A 42 15.08 -18.49 -10.71
CA GLY A 42 15.00 -19.89 -11.09
C GLY A 42 16.22 -20.34 -11.92
N ALA A 43 15.97 -20.83 -13.14
CA ALA A 43 17.05 -21.22 -14.07
C ALA A 43 17.80 -20.03 -14.73
N GLY A 44 17.40 -18.79 -14.45
CA GLY A 44 18.05 -17.57 -14.93
C GLY A 44 17.58 -17.08 -16.30
N MET A 45 16.34 -17.36 -16.68
CA MET A 45 15.79 -16.96 -17.99
C MET A 45 15.73 -15.43 -18.12
N LEU A 46 15.18 -14.75 -17.12
CA LEU A 46 15.15 -13.29 -17.06
C LEU A 46 16.53 -12.73 -16.75
N THR A 47 17.26 -13.31 -15.79
CA THR A 47 18.65 -12.95 -15.44
C THR A 47 19.54 -12.77 -16.67
N ARG A 48 19.52 -13.73 -17.61
CA ARG A 48 20.33 -13.67 -18.84
C ARG A 48 19.99 -12.43 -19.68
N GLN A 49 18.73 -12.06 -19.78
CA GLN A 49 18.29 -10.90 -20.55
C GLN A 49 18.52 -9.59 -19.77
N LEU A 50 18.43 -9.60 -18.45
CA LEU A 50 18.75 -8.43 -17.63
C LEU A 50 20.23 -8.04 -17.75
N LEU A 51 21.13 -9.02 -17.81
CA LEU A 51 22.57 -8.80 -17.97
C LEU A 51 22.98 -8.28 -19.35
N THR A 52 22.08 -8.25 -20.32
CA THR A 52 22.35 -7.61 -21.62
C THR A 52 22.09 -6.10 -21.58
N VAL A 53 21.33 -5.61 -20.60
CA VAL A 53 20.93 -4.19 -20.51
C VAL A 53 21.35 -3.48 -19.22
N SER A 54 21.60 -4.21 -18.13
CA SER A 54 22.02 -3.66 -16.83
C SER A 54 23.42 -4.14 -16.43
N ARG A 55 24.17 -3.27 -15.74
CA ARG A 55 25.48 -3.58 -15.15
C ARG A 55 25.40 -3.89 -13.64
N ARG A 56 24.22 -3.86 -13.03
CA ARG A 56 24.02 -4.01 -11.58
C ARG A 56 22.77 -4.84 -11.29
N VAL A 57 22.89 -6.16 -11.32
CA VAL A 57 21.80 -7.11 -11.06
C VAL A 57 22.00 -7.80 -9.70
N ARG A 58 20.96 -7.85 -8.88
CA ARG A 58 20.91 -8.64 -7.64
C ARG A 58 19.77 -9.63 -7.73
N THR A 59 20.04 -10.92 -7.65
CA THR A 59 19.01 -11.96 -7.74
C THR A 59 18.76 -12.56 -6.38
N TYR A 60 17.50 -12.85 -6.06
CA TYR A 60 17.11 -13.48 -4.79
C TYR A 60 16.29 -14.73 -5.09
N GLU A 61 16.89 -15.88 -4.80
CA GLU A 61 16.28 -17.19 -5.03
C GLU A 61 16.13 -17.91 -3.70
N LYS A 62 14.94 -18.45 -3.44
CA LYS A 62 14.62 -19.18 -2.21
C LYS A 62 15.00 -20.65 -2.32
N ASP A 63 14.96 -21.22 -3.51
CA ASP A 63 15.37 -22.61 -3.71
C ASP A 63 16.91 -22.71 -3.75
N PRO A 64 17.55 -23.43 -2.80
CA PRO A 64 19.00 -23.53 -2.72
C PRO A 64 19.63 -24.11 -3.98
N HIS A 65 18.94 -25.03 -4.68
CA HIS A 65 19.45 -25.65 -5.90
C HIS A 65 19.59 -24.62 -7.03
N TYR A 66 18.57 -23.78 -7.23
CA TYR A 66 18.60 -22.74 -8.26
C TYR A 66 19.55 -21.60 -7.88
N ALA A 67 19.58 -21.20 -6.61
CA ALA A 67 20.51 -20.19 -6.11
C ALA A 67 21.97 -20.60 -6.36
N ASP A 68 22.34 -21.83 -6.02
CA ASP A 68 23.67 -22.37 -6.25
C ASP A 68 24.02 -22.51 -7.73
N ARG A 69 23.05 -22.96 -8.54
CA ARG A 69 23.23 -23.06 -9.99
C ARG A 69 23.51 -21.70 -10.62
N LEU A 70 22.76 -20.67 -10.24
CA LEU A 70 22.99 -19.29 -10.71
C LEU A 70 24.33 -18.74 -10.25
N ARG A 71 24.67 -18.95 -8.98
CA ARG A 71 25.95 -18.53 -8.41
C ARG A 71 27.14 -19.15 -9.15
N ARG A 72 27.09 -20.45 -9.46
CA ARG A 72 28.13 -21.12 -10.26
C ARG A 72 28.17 -20.61 -11.70
N ARG A 73 26.99 -20.45 -12.33
CA ARG A 73 26.89 -20.00 -13.73
C ARG A 73 27.51 -18.63 -13.96
N TYR A 74 27.34 -17.72 -13.01
CA TYR A 74 27.83 -16.34 -13.10
C TYR A 74 28.99 -16.06 -12.14
N ALA A 75 29.75 -17.11 -11.78
CA ALA A 75 30.97 -16.94 -10.99
C ALA A 75 31.95 -16.03 -11.75
N GLY A 76 32.47 -15.00 -11.06
CA GLY A 76 33.38 -14.01 -11.65
C GLY A 76 32.72 -12.85 -12.40
N ASP A 77 31.40 -12.88 -12.66
CA ASP A 77 30.71 -11.74 -13.27
C ASP A 77 30.39 -10.67 -12.21
N TYR A 78 31.13 -9.56 -12.23
CA TYR A 78 30.97 -8.46 -11.26
C TYR A 78 29.63 -7.73 -11.38
N ARG A 79 28.92 -7.87 -12.51
CA ARG A 79 27.65 -7.20 -12.77
C ARG A 79 26.49 -7.82 -11.99
N ILE A 80 26.67 -9.04 -11.48
CA ILE A 80 25.63 -9.80 -10.78
C ILE A 80 26.05 -10.23 -9.39
N ARG A 81 25.09 -10.19 -8.46
CA ARG A 81 25.18 -10.79 -7.13
C ARG A 81 23.99 -11.71 -6.91
N CYS A 82 24.25 -12.99 -6.67
CA CYS A 82 23.23 -14.01 -6.44
C CYS A 82 23.08 -14.26 -4.94
N HIS A 83 21.87 -14.09 -4.41
CA HIS A 83 21.53 -14.31 -3.01
C HIS A 83 20.60 -15.53 -2.87
N HIS A 84 20.93 -16.41 -1.93
CA HIS A 84 20.03 -17.47 -1.47
C HIS A 84 19.22 -16.94 -0.28
N SER A 85 18.01 -16.43 -0.55
CA SER A 85 17.11 -15.91 0.48
C SER A 85 15.68 -15.77 -0.04
N ASP A 86 14.72 -15.73 0.87
CA ASP A 86 13.35 -15.32 0.55
C ASP A 86 13.32 -13.81 0.28
N PHE A 87 12.76 -13.39 -0.86
CA PHE A 87 12.71 -11.97 -1.21
C PHE A 87 11.85 -11.14 -0.26
N ARG A 88 10.88 -11.78 0.42
CA ARG A 88 9.97 -11.10 1.36
C ARG A 88 10.71 -10.52 2.56
N ASP A 89 11.88 -11.08 2.88
CA ASP A 89 12.73 -10.67 4.01
C ASP A 89 13.85 -9.70 3.58
N VAL A 90 13.94 -9.36 2.28
CA VAL A 90 15.00 -8.50 1.76
C VAL A 90 14.78 -7.05 2.17
N ILE A 91 15.81 -6.43 2.73
CA ILE A 91 15.83 -4.99 3.01
C ILE A 91 16.00 -4.23 1.70
N ALA A 92 15.05 -3.34 1.39
CA ALA A 92 15.10 -2.53 0.18
C ALA A 92 16.36 -1.65 0.14
N PRO A 93 17.02 -1.51 -1.03
CA PRO A 93 18.15 -0.60 -1.20
C PRO A 93 17.81 0.85 -0.81
N ARG A 94 18.81 1.55 -0.26
CA ARG A 94 18.75 3.00 0.07
C ARG A 94 19.11 3.91 -1.12
N GLU A 95 19.20 3.33 -2.31
CA GLU A 95 19.48 4.00 -3.58
C GLU A 95 18.36 3.67 -4.59
N PRO A 96 18.18 4.46 -5.67
CA PRO A 96 17.21 4.15 -6.71
C PRO A 96 17.42 2.75 -7.32
N PHE A 97 16.35 1.98 -7.45
CA PHE A 97 16.41 0.64 -8.02
C PHE A 97 15.11 0.25 -8.71
N ALA A 98 15.16 -0.78 -9.56
CA ALA A 98 14.01 -1.40 -10.18
C ALA A 98 13.88 -2.87 -9.79
N VAL A 99 12.66 -3.40 -9.88
CA VAL A 99 12.37 -4.83 -9.67
C VAL A 99 11.88 -5.43 -10.97
N VAL A 100 12.42 -6.59 -11.36
CA VAL A 100 11.94 -7.36 -12.51
C VAL A 100 11.77 -8.81 -12.08
N ALA A 101 10.63 -9.43 -12.35
CA ALA A 101 10.39 -10.78 -11.85
C ALA A 101 9.41 -11.59 -12.69
N ASN A 102 9.65 -12.90 -12.78
CA ASN A 102 8.62 -13.90 -13.02
C ASN A 102 8.11 -14.36 -11.65
N VAL A 103 7.11 -13.68 -11.12
CA VAL A 103 6.73 -13.81 -9.71
C VAL A 103 6.05 -15.15 -9.49
N PRO A 104 6.52 -16.00 -8.54
CA PRO A 104 5.77 -17.18 -8.15
C PRO A 104 4.38 -16.79 -7.67
N PHE A 105 3.34 -17.40 -8.23
CA PHE A 105 1.97 -16.91 -8.08
C PHE A 105 1.52 -16.83 -6.61
N ALA A 106 1.97 -17.78 -5.77
CA ALA A 106 1.66 -17.86 -4.35
C ALA A 106 2.12 -16.64 -3.52
N ILE A 107 3.12 -15.88 -3.98
CA ILE A 107 3.67 -14.74 -3.24
C ILE A 107 3.43 -13.39 -3.95
N THR A 108 2.65 -13.37 -5.04
CA THR A 108 2.46 -12.17 -5.87
C THR A 108 2.06 -10.94 -5.07
N THR A 109 1.08 -11.09 -4.17
CA THR A 109 0.60 -10.01 -3.32
C THR A 109 1.69 -9.47 -2.39
N ASP A 110 2.52 -10.34 -1.82
CA ASP A 110 3.59 -9.94 -0.91
C ASP A 110 4.67 -9.16 -1.67
N ILE A 111 5.04 -9.61 -2.87
CA ILE A 111 6.01 -8.91 -3.72
C ILE A 111 5.50 -7.53 -4.14
N VAL A 112 4.21 -7.42 -4.51
CA VAL A 112 3.60 -6.13 -4.83
C VAL A 112 3.60 -5.19 -3.61
N ARG A 113 3.24 -5.69 -2.42
CA ARG A 113 3.28 -4.90 -1.18
C ARG A 113 4.69 -4.43 -0.85
N TRP A 114 5.68 -5.31 -0.98
CA TRP A 114 7.09 -4.99 -0.78
C TRP A 114 7.53 -3.87 -1.72
N CYS A 115 7.19 -3.97 -3.01
CA CYS A 115 7.50 -2.96 -4.03
C CYS A 115 6.88 -1.60 -3.67
N LEU A 116 5.61 -1.57 -3.30
CA LEU A 116 4.90 -0.32 -2.96
C LEU A 116 5.42 0.33 -1.67
N ALA A 117 5.90 -0.48 -0.72
CA ALA A 117 6.53 -0.02 0.52
C ALA A 117 7.95 0.52 0.31
N ALA A 118 8.71 -0.03 -0.64
CA ALA A 118 10.11 0.31 -0.85
C ALA A 118 10.33 1.76 -1.31
N ARG A 119 10.91 2.60 -0.42
CA ARG A 119 11.04 4.05 -0.59
C ARG A 119 11.73 4.47 -1.89
N HIS A 120 12.78 3.76 -2.30
CA HIS A 120 13.62 4.11 -3.45
C HIS A 120 13.31 3.32 -4.72
N LEU A 121 12.26 2.48 -4.72
CA LEU A 121 11.81 1.80 -5.93
C LEU A 121 11.46 2.83 -7.00
N ARG A 122 12.01 2.70 -8.20
CA ARG A 122 11.64 3.49 -9.39
C ARG A 122 10.53 2.82 -10.18
N SER A 123 10.69 1.52 -10.43
CA SER A 123 9.72 0.72 -11.17
C SER A 123 9.76 -0.74 -10.73
N ALA A 124 8.63 -1.43 -10.89
CA ALA A 124 8.56 -2.88 -10.81
C ALA A 124 7.86 -3.41 -12.07
N THR A 125 8.44 -4.42 -12.71
CA THR A 125 7.87 -5.13 -13.86
C THR A 125 7.72 -6.59 -13.48
N LEU A 126 6.49 -6.98 -13.18
CA LEU A 126 6.16 -8.24 -12.53
C LEU A 126 5.32 -9.08 -13.50
N LEU A 127 5.85 -10.20 -13.97
CA LEU A 127 5.04 -11.20 -14.64
C LEU A 127 4.26 -11.98 -13.57
N THR A 128 2.95 -11.81 -13.58
CA THR A 128 1.99 -12.41 -12.64
C THR A 128 0.94 -13.21 -13.40
N GLN A 129 -0.07 -13.73 -12.71
CA GLN A 129 -1.29 -14.21 -13.37
C GLN A 129 -2.00 -13.08 -14.14
N TRP A 130 -2.63 -13.40 -15.28
CA TRP A 130 -3.33 -12.42 -16.12
C TRP A 130 -4.40 -11.64 -15.35
N GLU A 131 -5.31 -12.34 -14.67
CA GLU A 131 -6.37 -11.71 -13.87
C GLU A 131 -5.82 -10.85 -12.73
N PHE A 132 -4.68 -11.25 -12.14
CA PHE A 132 -4.01 -10.46 -11.12
C PHE A 132 -3.49 -9.13 -11.69
N ALA A 133 -2.83 -9.16 -12.85
CA ALA A 133 -2.31 -7.97 -13.50
C ALA A 133 -3.45 -7.01 -13.90
N ARG A 134 -4.53 -7.53 -14.49
CA ARG A 134 -5.73 -6.73 -14.83
C ARG A 134 -6.38 -6.09 -13.61
N LYS A 135 -6.55 -6.85 -12.53
CA LYS A 135 -7.16 -6.35 -11.29
C LYS A 135 -6.38 -5.20 -10.67
N HIS A 136 -5.05 -5.28 -10.68
CA HIS A 136 -4.20 -4.29 -10.01
C HIS A 136 -3.80 -3.10 -10.89
N SER A 137 -4.04 -3.20 -12.20
CA SER A 137 -3.89 -2.09 -13.17
C SER A 137 -5.17 -1.26 -13.36
N GLY A 138 -6.32 -1.71 -12.83
CA GLY A 138 -7.60 -1.00 -12.95
C GLY A 138 -8.38 -1.32 -14.22
N ASP A 139 -8.00 -2.37 -14.95
CA ASP A 139 -8.56 -2.73 -16.26
C ASP A 139 -10.07 -3.06 -16.23
N TYR A 140 -10.61 -3.48 -15.08
CA TYR A 140 -12.04 -3.81 -14.95
C TYR A 140 -12.95 -2.61 -14.63
N GLY A 141 -12.44 -1.37 -14.66
CA GLY A 141 -13.16 -0.20 -14.14
C GLY A 141 -13.47 -0.33 -12.64
N ARG A 142 -12.71 -1.17 -11.93
CA ARG A 142 -12.77 -1.37 -10.49
C ARG A 142 -11.38 -1.29 -9.91
N TRP A 143 -11.23 -0.53 -8.83
CA TRP A 143 -9.94 -0.31 -8.17
C TRP A 143 -9.93 -0.89 -6.76
N SER A 144 -8.85 -1.59 -6.45
CA SER A 144 -8.61 -2.07 -5.10
C SER A 144 -8.22 -0.93 -4.16
N LYS A 145 -8.47 -1.10 -2.86
CA LYS A 145 -7.98 -0.20 -1.82
C LYS A 145 -6.47 0.07 -1.93
N LEU A 146 -5.69 -0.97 -2.25
CA LEU A 146 -4.24 -0.84 -2.42
C LEU A 146 -3.89 0.06 -3.61
N SER A 147 -4.54 -0.15 -4.76
CA SER A 147 -4.36 0.65 -5.97
C SER A 147 -4.69 2.12 -5.71
N ILE A 148 -5.85 2.40 -5.09
CA ILE A 148 -6.25 3.76 -4.73
C ILE A 148 -5.26 4.39 -3.75
N THR A 149 -4.89 3.68 -2.68
CA THR A 149 -3.98 4.22 -1.65
C THR A 149 -2.63 4.69 -2.21
N GLN A 150 -2.11 4.01 -3.23
CA GLN A 150 -0.79 4.34 -3.80
C GLN A 150 -0.86 5.26 -5.03
N TRP A 151 -2.06 5.44 -5.62
CA TRP A 151 -2.28 6.19 -6.86
C TRP A 151 -1.58 7.56 -6.94
N PRO A 152 -1.56 8.38 -5.87
CA PRO A 152 -0.92 9.69 -5.95
C PRO A 152 0.59 9.62 -6.19
N TRP A 153 1.26 8.53 -5.81
CA TRP A 153 2.73 8.40 -5.89
C TRP A 153 3.19 7.35 -6.89
N THR A 154 2.31 6.41 -7.26
CA THR A 154 2.64 5.26 -8.09
C THR A 154 1.59 5.09 -9.17
N GLU A 155 2.05 4.98 -10.40
CA GLU A 155 1.25 4.54 -11.54
C GLU A 155 1.27 3.01 -11.62
N SER A 156 0.11 2.41 -11.86
CA SER A 156 -0.04 0.99 -12.15
C SER A 156 -0.58 0.83 -13.56
N ALA A 157 0.08 0.02 -14.39
CA ALA A 157 -0.31 -0.20 -15.78
C ALA A 157 -0.31 -1.69 -16.12
N LEU A 158 -1.21 -2.06 -17.04
CA LEU A 158 -1.27 -3.39 -17.63
C LEU A 158 -0.27 -3.45 -18.79
N GLY A 159 0.71 -4.33 -18.69
CA GLY A 159 1.63 -4.66 -19.76
C GLY A 159 1.14 -5.84 -20.62
N PRO A 160 2.03 -6.43 -21.43
CA PRO A 160 1.68 -7.52 -22.32
C PRO A 160 1.12 -8.75 -21.59
N ARG A 161 0.16 -9.42 -22.25
CA ARG A 161 -0.30 -10.78 -21.90
C ARG A 161 0.74 -11.80 -22.36
N VAL A 162 0.94 -12.85 -21.58
CA VAL A 162 1.88 -13.95 -21.87
C VAL A 162 1.12 -15.26 -21.89
N SER A 163 1.16 -15.98 -23.01
CA SER A 163 0.54 -17.31 -23.10
C SER A 163 1.11 -18.26 -22.05
N ARG A 164 0.24 -19.02 -21.39
CA ARG A 164 0.61 -20.13 -20.50
C ARG A 164 1.54 -21.16 -21.14
N ASP A 165 1.55 -21.26 -22.48
CA ASP A 165 2.41 -22.21 -23.20
C ASP A 165 3.90 -21.86 -23.12
N ALA A 166 4.22 -20.60 -22.78
CA ALA A 166 5.57 -20.11 -22.55
C ALA A 166 6.21 -20.58 -21.23
N PHE A 167 5.51 -21.39 -20.42
CA PHE A 167 5.95 -21.83 -19.10
C PHE A 167 6.04 -23.35 -18.96
N ARG A 168 6.94 -23.83 -18.10
CA ARG A 168 7.01 -25.23 -17.66
C ARG A 168 7.20 -25.34 -16.15
N PRO A 169 6.37 -26.13 -15.42
CA PRO A 169 5.11 -26.70 -15.89
C PRO A 169 4.15 -25.63 -16.41
N ARG A 170 3.19 -26.04 -17.25
CA ARG A 170 2.22 -25.12 -17.85
C ARG A 170 1.19 -24.72 -16.79
N PRO A 171 1.00 -23.42 -16.49
CA PRO A 171 -0.03 -22.98 -15.57
C PRO A 171 -1.43 -23.14 -16.18
N ALA A 172 -2.45 -23.13 -15.32
CA ALA A 172 -3.85 -23.22 -15.74
C ALA A 172 -4.29 -21.99 -16.55
N ILE A 173 -3.77 -20.82 -16.20
CA ILE A 173 -4.13 -19.53 -16.80
C ILE A 173 -2.90 -18.82 -17.36
N ASP A 174 -3.16 -17.85 -18.23
CA ASP A 174 -2.12 -17.00 -18.82
C ASP A 174 -1.43 -16.11 -17.78
N GLY A 175 -0.23 -15.67 -18.14
CA GLY A 175 0.49 -14.62 -17.44
C GLY A 175 0.11 -13.22 -17.94
N GLY A 176 0.37 -12.21 -17.11
CA GLY A 176 0.24 -10.80 -17.45
C GLY A 176 1.35 -10.01 -16.78
N VAL A 177 1.90 -9.02 -17.50
CA VAL A 177 2.89 -8.11 -16.92
C VAL A 177 2.17 -6.99 -16.18
N LEU A 178 2.36 -6.90 -14.86
CA LEU A 178 1.98 -5.75 -14.05
C LEU A 178 3.17 -4.79 -13.96
N ILE A 179 2.93 -3.53 -14.33
CA ILE A 179 3.93 -2.47 -14.29
C ILE A 179 3.56 -1.51 -13.16
N LEU A 180 4.48 -1.28 -12.23
CA LEU A 180 4.38 -0.25 -11.20
C LEU A 180 5.48 0.78 -11.46
N ARG A 181 5.17 2.06 -11.49
CA ARG A 181 6.16 3.14 -11.68
C ARG A 181 5.94 4.24 -10.67
N ARG A 182 6.98 4.62 -9.93
CA ARG A 182 6.92 5.82 -9.09
C ARG A 182 6.85 7.04 -9.99
N ARG A 183 5.87 7.90 -9.73
CA ARG A 183 5.71 9.16 -10.43
C ARG A 183 6.90 10.07 -10.09
N PRO A 184 7.60 10.65 -11.10
CA PRO A 184 8.61 11.68 -10.85
C PRO A 184 8.01 12.87 -10.10
N GLU A 185 6.81 13.28 -10.51
CA GLU A 185 5.97 14.28 -9.84
C GLU A 185 4.72 13.61 -9.27
N PRO A 186 4.64 13.41 -7.95
CA PRO A 186 3.44 12.88 -7.31
C PRO A 186 2.22 13.80 -7.48
N LEU A 187 1.04 13.20 -7.65
CA LEU A 187 -0.23 13.93 -7.71
C LEU A 187 -0.59 14.60 -6.37
N LEU A 188 0.00 14.13 -5.27
CA LEU A 188 -0.10 14.73 -3.94
C LEU A 188 1.28 14.80 -3.27
N PRO A 189 1.60 15.92 -2.59
CA PRO A 189 2.78 16.01 -1.73
C PRO A 189 2.86 14.88 -0.70
N LYS A 190 4.09 14.43 -0.40
CA LYS A 190 4.33 13.34 0.58
C LYS A 190 3.77 13.63 1.97
N ALA A 191 3.65 14.90 2.35
CA ALA A 191 3.06 15.32 3.62
C ALA A 191 1.60 14.85 3.79
N TYR A 192 0.85 14.73 2.69
CA TYR A 192 -0.55 14.27 2.70
C TYR A 192 -0.71 12.75 2.73
N ARG A 193 0.38 11.98 2.81
CA ARG A 193 0.31 10.52 2.70
C ARG A 193 -0.54 9.87 3.79
N ALA A 194 -0.44 10.36 5.03
CA ALA A 194 -1.24 9.86 6.14
C ALA A 194 -2.72 10.23 5.97
N ASP A 195 -3.01 11.49 5.68
CA ASP A 195 -4.38 11.99 5.51
C ASP A 195 -5.09 11.30 4.34
N TYR A 196 -4.41 11.16 3.20
CA TYR A 196 -4.95 10.48 2.03
C TYR A 196 -5.24 9.02 2.34
N ARG A 197 -4.32 8.31 3.01
CA ARG A 197 -4.56 6.94 3.44
C ARG A 197 -5.78 6.85 4.35
N ASN A 198 -5.95 7.76 5.31
CA ASN A 198 -7.10 7.78 6.20
C ASN A 198 -8.43 8.01 5.45
N LEU A 199 -8.43 8.88 4.43
CA LEU A 199 -9.60 9.06 3.57
C LEU A 199 -9.94 7.78 2.79
N VAL A 200 -8.91 7.09 2.27
CA VAL A 200 -9.09 5.82 1.54
C VAL A 200 -9.60 4.72 2.46
N GLU A 201 -9.05 4.59 3.66
CA GLU A 201 -9.55 3.69 4.71
C GLU A 201 -11.04 3.96 4.99
N LEU A 202 -11.40 5.23 5.18
CA LEU A 202 -12.78 5.61 5.44
C LEU A 202 -13.71 5.22 4.30
N GLY A 203 -13.36 5.55 3.05
CA GLY A 203 -14.20 5.21 1.90
C GLY A 203 -14.34 3.71 1.67
N PHE A 204 -13.29 2.92 1.92
CA PHE A 204 -13.32 1.45 1.81
C PHE A 204 -13.92 0.73 3.02
N SER A 205 -14.37 1.45 4.05
CA SER A 205 -15.10 0.85 5.18
C SER A 205 -16.44 0.23 4.78
N GLY A 206 -17.03 0.66 3.66
CA GLY A 206 -18.31 0.15 3.13
C GLY A 206 -19.54 0.57 3.94
N VAL A 207 -19.35 1.38 4.98
CA VAL A 207 -20.41 1.81 5.87
C VAL A 207 -21.41 2.71 5.14
N GLY A 208 -22.69 2.37 5.23
CA GLY A 208 -23.79 3.11 4.59
C GLY A 208 -23.98 2.83 3.09
N GLY A 209 -23.29 1.82 2.54
CA GLY A 209 -23.56 1.27 1.21
C GLY A 209 -22.94 2.02 0.02
N SER A 210 -22.54 3.29 0.17
CA SER A 210 -21.91 4.09 -0.88
C SER A 210 -20.65 4.81 -0.42
N PHE A 211 -19.83 5.23 -1.39
CA PHE A 211 -18.62 6.01 -1.14
C PHE A 211 -18.91 7.28 -0.32
N ALA A 212 -19.92 8.06 -0.72
CA ALA A 212 -20.29 9.29 0.00
C ALA A 212 -20.85 8.99 1.39
N ALA A 213 -21.61 7.90 1.56
CA ALA A 213 -22.13 7.51 2.87
C ALA A 213 -21.00 7.18 3.85
N SER A 214 -19.96 6.49 3.39
CA SER A 214 -18.78 6.22 4.21
C SER A 214 -18.04 7.49 4.61
N LEU A 215 -17.84 8.44 3.68
CA LEU A 215 -17.15 9.71 3.98
C LEU A 215 -17.92 10.61 4.96
N ARG A 216 -19.25 10.54 4.98
CA ARG A 216 -20.10 11.32 5.91
C ARG A 216 -19.92 10.96 7.38
N ARG A 217 -19.27 9.83 7.70
CA ARG A 217 -18.91 9.46 9.08
C ARG A 217 -17.88 10.40 9.70
N ALA A 218 -17.05 11.08 8.89
CA ALA A 218 -15.99 11.97 9.38
C ALA A 218 -16.10 13.40 8.82
N HIS A 219 -16.97 13.65 7.85
CA HIS A 219 -17.11 14.94 7.18
C HIS A 219 -18.59 15.37 7.06
N PRO A 220 -18.91 16.67 7.20
CA PRO A 220 -20.28 17.16 7.03
C PRO A 220 -20.86 16.83 5.65
N ALA A 221 -22.14 16.43 5.60
CA ALA A 221 -22.81 15.99 4.38
C ALA A 221 -22.71 17.00 3.22
N ALA A 222 -22.93 18.28 3.51
CA ALA A 222 -22.82 19.35 2.50
C ALA A 222 -21.43 19.39 1.84
N ARG A 223 -20.35 19.17 2.61
CA ARG A 223 -18.98 19.15 2.08
C ARG A 223 -18.69 17.90 1.27
N VAL A 224 -19.20 16.75 1.70
CA VAL A 224 -19.08 15.50 0.92
C VAL A 224 -19.81 15.63 -0.41
N HIS A 225 -21.03 16.18 -0.42
CA HIS A 225 -21.80 16.38 -1.65
C HIS A 225 -21.08 17.33 -2.62
N ALA A 226 -20.58 18.47 -2.12
CA ALA A 226 -19.79 19.40 -2.92
C ALA A 226 -18.51 18.76 -3.47
N ALA A 227 -17.84 17.91 -2.69
CA ALA A 227 -16.66 17.17 -3.14
C ALA A 227 -16.99 16.14 -4.23
N CYS A 228 -18.08 15.38 -4.10
CA CYS A 228 -18.55 14.44 -5.12
C CYS A 228 -18.91 15.18 -6.43
N ALA A 229 -19.62 16.30 -6.34
CA ALA A 229 -19.96 17.13 -7.50
C ALA A 229 -18.69 17.67 -8.19
N ALA A 230 -17.74 18.22 -7.44
CA ALA A 230 -16.46 18.69 -7.97
C ALA A 230 -15.62 17.56 -8.58
N ALA A 231 -15.79 16.32 -8.12
CA ALA A 231 -15.12 15.16 -8.66
C ALA A 231 -15.82 14.53 -9.87
N GLY A 232 -17.05 14.96 -10.18
CA GLY A 232 -17.88 14.44 -11.27
C GLY A 232 -18.43 13.04 -11.02
N ILE A 233 -18.71 12.68 -9.76
CA ILE A 233 -19.19 11.33 -9.39
C ILE A 233 -20.54 11.37 -8.68
N SER A 234 -21.36 10.33 -8.91
CA SER A 234 -22.57 10.07 -8.13
C SER A 234 -22.21 9.75 -6.66
N ARG A 235 -23.09 10.13 -5.74
CA ARG A 235 -22.93 9.91 -4.30
C ARG A 235 -23.27 8.48 -3.90
N GLU A 236 -24.00 7.80 -4.76
CA GLU A 236 -24.51 6.44 -4.63
C GLU A 236 -23.48 5.43 -5.16
N LEU A 237 -22.42 5.90 -5.81
CA LEU A 237 -21.37 5.06 -6.38
C LEU A 237 -20.69 4.20 -5.29
N THR A 238 -20.57 2.91 -5.57
CA THR A 238 -19.82 1.98 -4.72
C THR A 238 -18.34 2.33 -4.75
N VAL A 239 -17.66 2.28 -3.60
CA VAL A 239 -16.26 2.69 -3.44
C VAL A 239 -15.30 2.09 -4.49
N GLY A 240 -15.48 0.82 -4.84
CA GLY A 240 -14.60 0.15 -5.81
C GLY A 240 -14.75 0.65 -7.25
N LEU A 241 -15.83 1.37 -7.58
CA LEU A 241 -16.09 1.95 -8.91
C LEU A 241 -15.66 3.42 -9.00
N VAL A 242 -15.25 4.04 -7.89
CA VAL A 242 -14.78 5.43 -7.89
C VAL A 242 -13.42 5.48 -8.57
N PRO A 243 -13.27 6.22 -9.69
CA PRO A 243 -12.01 6.29 -10.40
C PRO A 243 -10.94 7.01 -9.56
N PRO A 244 -9.66 6.66 -9.70
CA PRO A 244 -8.60 7.22 -8.86
C PRO A 244 -8.48 8.75 -8.93
N GLU A 245 -8.75 9.36 -10.08
CA GLU A 245 -8.73 10.81 -10.27
C GLU A 245 -9.81 11.49 -9.41
N ALA A 246 -10.97 10.85 -9.26
CA ALA A 246 -12.04 11.37 -8.41
C ALA A 246 -11.64 11.34 -6.93
N TRP A 247 -10.88 10.33 -6.48
CA TRP A 247 -10.32 10.31 -5.13
C TRP A 247 -9.39 11.49 -4.85
N ILE A 248 -8.55 11.87 -5.81
CA ILE A 248 -7.67 13.05 -5.68
C ILE A 248 -8.51 14.33 -5.57
N ARG A 249 -9.52 14.49 -6.42
CA ARG A 249 -10.42 15.68 -6.39
C ARG A 249 -11.20 15.77 -5.08
N VAL A 250 -11.74 14.65 -4.60
CA VAL A 250 -12.44 14.60 -3.31
C VAL A 250 -11.49 14.94 -2.16
N PHE A 251 -10.29 14.38 -2.17
CA PHE A 251 -9.26 14.67 -1.17
C PHE A 251 -8.88 16.16 -1.14
N ASP A 252 -8.63 16.77 -2.32
CA ASP A 252 -8.32 18.19 -2.44
C ASP A 252 -9.43 19.06 -1.82
N HIS A 253 -10.69 18.74 -2.11
CA HIS A 253 -11.84 19.48 -1.62
C HIS A 253 -12.07 19.32 -0.11
N LEU A 254 -11.96 18.09 0.42
CA LEU A 254 -12.25 17.80 1.82
C LEU A 254 -11.11 18.20 2.76
N ILE A 255 -9.86 18.03 2.35
CA ILE A 255 -8.70 18.15 3.23
C ILE A 255 -7.85 19.36 2.86
N VAL A 256 -7.36 19.45 1.62
CA VAL A 256 -6.37 20.48 1.22
C VAL A 256 -6.99 21.88 1.28
N ARG A 257 -8.12 22.09 0.61
CA ARG A 257 -8.79 23.41 0.56
C ARG A 257 -9.33 23.85 1.92
N ALA A 258 -9.85 22.92 2.73
CA ALA A 258 -10.27 23.24 4.09
C ALA A 258 -9.11 23.64 4.98
N GLY A 259 -7.98 22.94 4.89
CA GLY A 259 -6.78 23.28 5.62
C GLY A 259 -6.26 24.67 5.26
N ARG A 260 -6.36 25.08 3.98
CA ARG A 260 -6.01 26.44 3.54
C ARG A 260 -6.98 27.48 4.13
N ARG A 261 -8.29 27.27 4.01
CA ARG A 261 -9.30 28.19 4.57
C ARG A 261 -9.15 28.39 6.08
N ALA A 262 -8.88 27.31 6.83
CA ALA A 262 -8.68 27.40 8.28
C ALA A 262 -7.39 28.13 8.68
N ARG A 263 -6.37 28.17 7.83
CA ARG A 263 -5.13 28.93 8.07
C ARG A 263 -5.26 30.41 7.69
N THR A 264 -6.09 30.72 6.70
CA THR A 264 -6.35 32.10 6.26
C THR A 264 -7.36 32.83 7.12
N ASP A 265 -8.15 32.11 7.92
CA ASP A 265 -9.14 32.67 8.85
C ASP A 265 -8.74 32.33 10.30
N PRO A 266 -7.79 33.06 10.91
CA PRO A 266 -7.52 32.92 12.32
C PRO A 266 -8.73 33.47 13.07
N ARG A 267 -9.57 32.59 13.61
CA ARG A 267 -10.64 33.00 14.53
C ARG A 267 -10.04 33.97 15.57
N PRO A 268 -10.59 35.18 15.75
CA PRO A 268 -10.11 36.07 16.79
C PRO A 268 -10.24 35.36 18.15
N PRO A 269 -9.28 35.55 19.07
CA PRO A 269 -9.38 34.95 20.40
C PRO A 269 -10.72 35.36 21.02
N PRO A 270 -11.35 34.48 21.82
CA PRO A 270 -12.62 34.80 22.45
C PRO A 270 -12.47 36.12 23.21
N ARG A 271 -13.31 37.10 22.88
CA ARG A 271 -13.34 38.40 23.58
C ARG A 271 -13.52 38.09 25.06
N ARG A 272 -12.52 38.47 25.87
CA ARG A 272 -12.67 38.47 27.34
C ARG A 272 -13.96 39.23 27.66
N PRO A 273 -14.83 38.69 28.52
CA PRO A 273 -16.00 39.45 28.94
C PRO A 273 -15.52 40.76 29.56
N ALA A 274 -16.07 41.87 29.07
CA ALA A 274 -15.81 43.18 29.65
C ALA A 274 -16.18 43.08 31.14
N LEU A 275 -15.24 43.45 32.01
CA LEU A 275 -15.52 43.67 33.42
C LEU A 275 -16.51 44.83 33.49
N GLY A 276 -17.80 44.49 33.50
CA GLY A 276 -18.86 45.40 33.84
C GLY A 276 -18.63 45.87 35.26
N SER A 277 -18.42 47.18 35.40
CA SER A 277 -18.44 47.90 36.67
C SER A 277 -19.74 47.58 37.41
N VAL A 278 -19.63 46.78 38.48
CA VAL A 278 -20.74 46.51 39.41
C VAL A 278 -20.83 47.70 40.38
N PRO A 279 -21.97 48.40 40.50
CA PRO A 279 -22.17 49.39 41.53
C PRO A 279 -22.35 48.70 42.87
N TRP A 280 -21.60 49.14 43.87
CA TRP A 280 -21.75 48.75 45.26
C TRP A 280 -23.17 49.11 45.75
N ARG A 281 -23.89 48.14 46.32
CA ARG A 281 -24.98 48.43 47.27
C ARG A 281 -24.94 47.44 48.42
N ARG A 282 -24.74 48.00 49.61
CA ARG A 282 -24.95 47.37 50.91
C ARG A 282 -26.42 46.95 51.03
N GLN A 283 -26.67 45.74 51.49
CA GLN A 283 -27.52 45.51 52.67
C GLN A 283 -27.34 44.08 53.21
N SER A 284 -26.86 44.08 54.45
CA SER A 284 -26.87 43.07 55.50
C SER A 284 -28.17 42.26 55.65
N ARG A 285 -28.06 40.94 55.93
CA ARG A 285 -28.24 40.31 57.26
C ARG A 285 -28.35 38.78 57.15
N PHE A 286 -27.88 38.11 58.21
CA PHE A 286 -28.01 36.69 58.58
C PHE A 286 -27.01 35.67 57.98
N GLY A 287 -26.02 35.31 58.79
CA GLY A 287 -25.60 33.90 58.95
C GLY A 287 -26.15 33.34 60.27
N PRO A 288 -25.63 32.22 60.80
CA PRO A 288 -24.92 31.13 60.14
C PRO A 288 -25.55 29.76 60.49
N ARG A 289 -25.13 28.67 59.83
CA ARG A 289 -24.99 27.38 60.52
C ARG A 289 -24.08 26.42 59.75
N TRP A 290 -22.96 26.13 60.39
CA TRP A 290 -22.10 24.99 60.18
C TRP A 290 -22.82 23.69 60.54
N THR A 291 -22.58 22.62 59.80
CA THR A 291 -22.15 21.33 60.38
C THR A 291 -21.38 20.51 59.36
N SER A 292 -20.14 20.22 59.72
CA SER A 292 -19.32 19.11 59.28
C SER A 292 -19.95 17.76 59.67
N ASN A 293 -19.78 16.72 58.86
CA ASN A 293 -19.52 15.40 59.46
C ASN A 293 -18.62 14.51 58.59
N ARG A 294 -17.46 14.18 59.17
CA ARG A 294 -16.59 13.05 58.85
C ARG A 294 -17.03 11.88 59.73
N ALA A 295 -17.19 10.68 59.17
CA ALA A 295 -17.01 9.37 59.82
C ALA A 295 -17.63 8.30 58.91
N ARG A 296 -17.17 7.05 58.78
CA ARG A 296 -16.04 6.31 59.37
C ARG A 296 -15.94 4.99 58.59
N SER A 297 -14.70 4.50 58.49
CA SER A 297 -14.23 3.10 58.55
C SER A 297 -15.25 1.93 58.44
N ARG A 298 -15.11 0.98 57.48
CA ARG A 298 -14.16 -0.17 57.38
C ARG A 298 -14.80 -1.50 57.90
N PRO A 299 -14.18 -2.69 57.72
CA PRO A 299 -14.65 -3.79 56.85
C PRO A 299 -15.10 -5.04 57.62
N CYS A 300 -15.58 -6.08 56.93
CA CYS A 300 -15.55 -7.45 57.46
C CYS A 300 -15.36 -8.51 56.35
N SER A 301 -14.21 -9.19 56.43
CA SER A 301 -13.94 -10.59 56.08
C SER A 301 -14.98 -11.53 56.72
N THR A 302 -15.30 -12.74 56.26
CA THR A 302 -14.50 -13.98 56.15
C THR A 302 -15.41 -15.02 55.46
N GLY A 303 -14.92 -15.92 54.62
CA GLY A 303 -14.48 -17.27 54.99
C GLY A 303 -15.07 -18.22 53.94
N SER A 304 -14.30 -18.94 53.13
CA SER A 304 -13.42 -20.10 53.42
C SER A 304 -14.13 -21.43 53.15
N ARG A 305 -13.35 -22.34 52.57
CA ARG A 305 -13.52 -23.82 52.46
C ARG A 305 -14.38 -24.30 51.29
N SER A 306 -14.09 -25.40 50.57
CA SER A 306 -12.94 -26.30 50.33
C SER A 306 -13.56 -27.61 49.85
N GLY A 307 -12.92 -28.35 48.94
CA GLY A 307 -13.21 -29.78 48.71
C GLY A 307 -13.16 -30.17 47.23
N THR A 308 -12.03 -30.67 46.73
CA THR A 308 -11.75 -32.11 46.46
C THR A 308 -12.75 -32.78 45.51
N THR A 309 -12.34 -33.00 44.26
CA THR A 309 -11.73 -34.27 43.78
C THR A 309 -10.99 -34.04 42.47
#